data_AF-A0A1I0VJK0-F1
#
_entry.id   AF-A0A1I0VJK0-F1
#
_cell.length_a   1.000
_cell.length_b   1.000
_cell.length_c   1.000
_cell.angle_alpha   90.00
_cell.angle_beta   90.00
_cell.angle_gamma   90.00
#
_symmetry.space_group_name_H-M   'P 1'
#
loop_
_entity.id
_entity.type
_entity.pdbx_description
1 polymer ?
#
loop_
_entity_poly.entity_id
_entity_poly.type
_entity_poly.pdbx_seq_one_letter_code
_entity_poly.pdbx_strand_id
1 'polypeptide(L)'
;MRNVKHLLRGALLAAGFHLLAAPVAAQDAVPPPYCEALLRAASLADFSDRIASAETHYDLNIAYRFAVLKANAALDIAGPPPEGAPGRALLELHLRAHQDIVKTAEIMGLAPALSGISTDAFAERDAKIRAGIRALSCAPPGWREKLEWALMIFYPVERLWDVERMRPVMLWAICFGMIAWARRRTKRQENLPAITIIDGRDEGRIPCNLPAELGVGDMSVSLRVLDISRHGCRFAMARAVDLPEYAVITLPGGVQRHIRQVWQRDQTGAVRLLPRLSEEELELVMEENGLRAADPRRSADFSQAAKELLSTEKERPRVFGAAPEFR
;
A
#
# COMPACT_ATOMS: atom_id res chain seq x y z
N MET A 1 -34.59 31.73 -46.14
CA MET A 1 -33.50 30.91 -45.57
C MET A 1 -33.62 30.76 -44.04
N ARG A 2 -34.73 30.17 -43.56
CA ARG A 2 -34.94 29.76 -42.16
C ARG A 2 -35.73 28.46 -42.22
N ASN A 3 -35.08 27.30 -42.34
CA ASN A 3 -35.68 25.97 -42.09
C ASN A 3 -34.71 24.78 -42.18
N VAL A 4 -33.39 24.99 -42.05
CA VAL A 4 -32.40 23.86 -42.09
C VAL A 4 -31.86 23.49 -40.70
N LYS A 5 -32.13 24.29 -39.64
CA LYS A 5 -31.60 24.06 -38.29
C LYS A 5 -32.35 23.00 -37.46
N HIS A 6 -33.57 22.61 -37.83
CA HIS A 6 -34.36 21.64 -37.06
C HIS A 6 -34.26 20.19 -37.55
N LEU A 7 -33.85 19.95 -38.81
CA LEU A 7 -33.67 18.59 -39.34
C LEU A 7 -32.36 17.92 -38.86
N LEU A 8 -31.33 18.69 -38.53
CA LEU A 8 -30.05 18.16 -38.02
C LEU A 8 -30.03 17.83 -36.53
N ARG A 9 -31.02 18.30 -35.74
CA ARG A 9 -31.14 17.94 -34.31
C ARG A 9 -31.94 16.65 -34.08
N GLY A 10 -32.80 16.24 -35.01
CA GLY A 10 -33.57 14.99 -34.90
C GLY A 10 -32.78 13.74 -35.31
N ALA A 11 -31.92 13.83 -36.33
CA ALA A 11 -31.19 12.68 -36.85
C ALA A 11 -30.02 12.21 -35.95
N LEU A 12 -29.45 13.10 -35.14
CA LEU A 12 -28.35 12.79 -34.22
C LEU A 12 -28.83 12.11 -32.91
N LEU A 13 -30.12 12.13 -32.62
CA LEU A 13 -30.69 11.43 -31.45
C LEU A 13 -31.26 10.04 -31.81
N ALA A 14 -31.58 9.78 -33.07
CA ALA A 14 -32.14 8.49 -33.52
C ALA A 14 -31.09 7.49 -34.05
N ALA A 15 -29.93 7.95 -34.53
CA ALA A 15 -28.89 7.07 -35.07
C ALA A 15 -27.92 6.50 -34.00
N GLY A 16 -28.07 6.89 -32.74
CA GLY A 16 -27.14 6.54 -31.66
C GLY A 16 -27.44 5.27 -30.86
N PHE A 17 -28.57 4.58 -31.11
CA PHE A 17 -29.07 3.56 -30.18
C PHE A 17 -29.12 2.11 -30.68
N HIS A 18 -28.68 1.80 -31.91
CA HIS A 18 -28.84 0.45 -32.48
C HIS A 18 -27.56 -0.21 -33.04
N LEU A 19 -26.37 0.23 -32.65
CA LEU A 19 -25.10 -0.35 -33.15
C LEU A 19 -24.13 -0.79 -32.03
N LEU A 20 -24.68 -1.38 -30.97
CA LEU A 20 -23.92 -2.13 -29.96
C LEU A 20 -24.61 -3.47 -29.67
N ALA A 21 -24.66 -4.33 -30.69
CA ALA A 21 -24.96 -5.74 -30.53
C ALA A 21 -23.92 -6.54 -31.33
N ALA A 22 -22.71 -6.61 -30.79
CA ALA A 22 -21.68 -7.57 -31.18
C ALA A 22 -20.99 -8.05 -29.89
N PRO A 23 -20.61 -9.33 -29.80
CA PRO A 23 -20.49 -10.04 -28.53
C PRO A 23 -19.19 -9.68 -27.84
N VAL A 24 -19.25 -8.81 -26.83
CA VAL A 24 -18.17 -8.64 -25.85
C VAL A 24 -18.34 -9.70 -24.77
N ALA A 25 -18.13 -10.96 -25.17
CA ALA A 25 -17.96 -12.05 -24.22
C ALA A 25 -16.52 -12.00 -23.68
N ALA A 26 -16.20 -11.03 -22.81
CA ALA A 26 -14.98 -11.07 -21.98
C ALA A 26 -14.84 -9.99 -20.88
N GLN A 27 -15.62 -8.90 -20.84
CA GLN A 27 -15.22 -7.72 -20.04
C GLN A 27 -16.28 -7.06 -19.15
N ASP A 28 -17.46 -7.65 -18.96
CA ASP A 28 -18.43 -7.23 -17.93
C ASP A 28 -18.30 -8.06 -16.64
N ALA A 29 -17.07 -8.41 -16.24
CA ALA A 29 -16.84 -8.98 -14.93
C ALA A 29 -16.83 -7.84 -13.90
N VAL A 30 -18.02 -7.36 -13.52
CA VAL A 30 -18.24 -6.91 -12.14
C VAL A 30 -17.54 -7.95 -11.27
N PRO A 31 -16.58 -7.59 -10.39
CA PRO A 31 -15.95 -8.58 -9.53
C PRO A 31 -17.11 -9.35 -8.90
N PRO A 32 -17.19 -10.68 -9.06
CA PRO A 32 -18.35 -11.44 -8.61
C PRO A 32 -18.66 -10.97 -7.18
N PRO A 33 -19.92 -10.80 -6.77
CA PRO A 33 -20.28 -10.16 -5.49
C PRO A 33 -19.42 -10.63 -4.30
N TYR A 34 -18.96 -11.89 -4.37
CA TYR A 34 -17.95 -12.49 -3.52
C TYR A 34 -16.54 -11.84 -3.53
N CYS A 35 -15.97 -11.55 -4.70
CA CYS A 35 -14.73 -10.78 -4.84
C CYS A 35 -14.85 -9.38 -4.24
N GLU A 36 -16.00 -8.71 -4.39
CA GLU A 36 -16.20 -7.43 -3.70
C GLU A 36 -16.15 -7.61 -2.19
N ALA A 37 -16.84 -8.62 -1.64
CA ALA A 37 -16.78 -8.93 -0.21
C ALA A 37 -15.35 -9.21 0.28
N LEU A 38 -14.58 -10.00 -0.47
CA LEU A 38 -13.17 -10.30 -0.17
C LEU A 38 -12.30 -9.04 -0.17
N LEU A 39 -12.40 -8.21 -1.21
CA LEU A 39 -11.63 -6.96 -1.32
C LEU A 39 -11.96 -6.00 -0.18
N ARG A 40 -13.25 -5.89 0.19
CA ARG A 40 -13.69 -5.04 1.31
C ARG A 40 -13.17 -5.58 2.64
N ALA A 41 -13.23 -6.89 2.87
CA ALA A 41 -12.67 -7.51 4.06
C ALA A 41 -11.15 -7.26 4.15
N ALA A 42 -10.40 -7.52 3.09
CA ALA A 42 -8.95 -7.29 3.08
C ALA A 42 -8.55 -5.81 3.27
N SER A 43 -9.40 -4.86 2.84
CA SER A 43 -9.14 -3.43 3.06
C SER A 43 -9.23 -3.02 4.54
N LEU A 44 -9.84 -3.84 5.41
CA LEU A 44 -9.92 -3.57 6.84
C LEU A 44 -8.55 -3.71 7.52
N ALA A 45 -7.63 -4.48 6.94
CA ALA A 45 -6.28 -4.65 7.46
C ALA A 45 -5.54 -3.31 7.60
N ASP A 46 -5.77 -2.36 6.69
CA ASP A 46 -5.15 -1.03 6.77
C ASP A 46 -5.64 -0.24 7.98
N PHE A 47 -6.90 -0.43 8.39
CA PHE A 47 -7.45 0.20 9.58
C PHE A 47 -6.95 -0.49 10.86
N SER A 48 -6.97 -1.82 10.90
CA SER A 48 -6.42 -2.55 12.05
C SER A 48 -4.95 -2.23 12.25
N ASP A 49 -4.17 -2.10 11.18
CA ASP A 49 -2.75 -1.76 11.27
C ASP A 49 -2.50 -0.37 11.84
N ARG A 50 -3.34 0.60 11.48
CA ARG A 50 -3.25 1.97 12.01
C ARG A 50 -3.66 2.04 13.47
N ILE A 51 -4.67 1.25 13.87
CA ILE A 51 -4.99 1.07 15.29
C ILE A 51 -3.84 0.35 16.00
N ALA A 52 -3.24 -0.66 15.38
CA ALA A 52 -2.11 -1.42 15.91
C ALA A 52 -0.85 -0.56 16.11
N SER A 53 -0.62 0.42 15.25
CA SER A 53 0.43 1.42 15.39
C SER A 53 0.10 2.53 16.40
N ALA A 54 -1.06 2.45 17.07
CA ALA A 54 -1.59 3.45 17.97
C ALA A 54 -1.69 4.85 17.34
N GLU A 55 -1.90 4.92 16.02
CA GLU A 55 -2.39 6.14 15.38
C GLU A 55 -3.84 6.35 15.84
N THR A 56 -4.09 7.32 16.71
CA THR A 56 -5.47 7.67 17.08
C THR A 56 -5.87 9.05 16.64
N HIS A 57 -6.89 9.03 15.78
CA HIS A 57 -7.84 10.12 15.65
C HIS A 57 -9.25 9.54 15.79
N TYR A 58 -10.15 10.27 16.45
CA TYR A 58 -11.58 9.92 16.55
C TYR A 58 -12.16 9.58 15.16
N ASP A 59 -11.70 10.29 14.13
CA ASP A 59 -12.06 10.07 12.73
C ASP A 59 -11.62 8.69 12.18
N LEU A 60 -10.52 8.13 12.68
CA LEU A 60 -10.05 6.80 12.27
C LEU A 60 -11.02 5.71 12.74
N ASN A 61 -11.43 5.75 14.01
CA ASN A 61 -12.38 4.76 14.55
C ASN A 61 -13.74 4.84 13.83
N ILE A 62 -14.22 6.05 13.54
CA ILE A 62 -15.44 6.24 12.75
C ILE A 62 -15.28 5.67 11.35
N ALA A 63 -14.20 6.00 10.65
CA ALA A 63 -13.95 5.51 9.30
C ALA A 63 -13.83 3.98 9.26
N TYR A 64 -13.18 3.39 10.26
CA TYR A 64 -13.05 1.95 10.41
C TYR A 64 -14.40 1.28 10.65
N ARG A 65 -15.24 1.81 11.54
CA ARG A 65 -16.61 1.33 11.75
C ARG A 65 -17.42 1.32 10.45
N PHE A 66 -17.36 2.40 9.69
CA PHE A 66 -18.04 2.48 8.39
C PHE A 66 -17.47 1.50 7.36
N ALA A 67 -16.16 1.27 7.36
CA ALA A 67 -15.53 0.28 6.50
C ALA A 67 -16.01 -1.15 6.84
N VAL A 68 -16.09 -1.48 8.13
CA VAL A 68 -16.60 -2.76 8.62
C VAL A 68 -18.08 -2.95 8.23
N LEU A 69 -18.92 -1.93 8.39
CA LEU A 69 -20.33 -1.99 7.96
C LEU A 69 -20.47 -2.24 6.45
N LYS A 70 -19.65 -1.56 5.63
CA LYS A 70 -19.63 -1.77 4.17
C LYS A 70 -19.17 -3.18 3.79
N ALA A 71 -18.19 -3.73 4.51
CA ALA A 71 -17.72 -5.09 4.28
C ALA A 71 -18.77 -6.14 4.63
N ASN A 72 -19.53 -5.94 5.72
CA ASN A 72 -20.66 -6.80 6.08
C ASN A 72 -21.77 -6.74 5.02
N ALA A 73 -22.17 -5.54 4.59
CA ALA A 73 -23.18 -5.39 3.54
C ALA A 73 -22.75 -6.05 2.22
N ALA A 74 -21.47 -5.99 1.86
CA ALA A 74 -20.95 -6.69 0.69
C ALA A 74 -21.03 -8.22 0.85
N LEU A 75 -20.76 -8.75 2.05
CA LEU A 75 -20.86 -10.18 2.34
C LEU A 75 -22.32 -10.67 2.34
N ASP A 76 -23.28 -9.84 2.77
CA ASP A 76 -24.70 -10.17 2.75
C ASP A 76 -25.23 -10.33 1.32
N ILE A 77 -24.75 -9.49 0.41
CA ILE A 77 -25.08 -9.53 -1.02
C ILE A 77 -24.27 -10.62 -1.74
N ALA A 78 -23.15 -11.06 -1.16
CA ALA A 78 -22.32 -12.09 -1.75
C ALA A 78 -23.08 -13.42 -1.82
N GLY A 79 -23.12 -14.00 -3.02
CA GLY A 79 -23.58 -15.36 -3.26
C GLY A 79 -22.68 -16.42 -2.59
N PRO A 80 -22.92 -17.71 -2.84
CA PRO A 80 -22.07 -18.77 -2.31
C PRO A 80 -20.60 -18.60 -2.75
N PRO A 81 -19.63 -19.03 -1.92
CA PRO A 81 -18.23 -18.96 -2.27
C PRO A 81 -17.95 -19.79 -3.54
N PRO A 82 -17.23 -19.23 -4.53
CA PRO A 82 -16.73 -20.02 -5.65
C PRO A 82 -15.69 -21.05 -5.18
N GLU A 83 -15.44 -22.06 -6.00
CA GLU A 83 -14.46 -23.10 -5.69
C GLU A 83 -13.05 -22.50 -5.49
N GLY A 84 -12.34 -22.94 -4.45
CA GLY A 84 -11.03 -22.40 -4.07
C GLY A 84 -11.06 -21.05 -3.33
N ALA A 85 -12.24 -20.46 -3.15
CA ALA A 85 -12.40 -19.27 -2.31
C ALA A 85 -12.33 -19.62 -0.82
N PRO A 86 -11.93 -18.66 0.05
CA PRO A 86 -12.15 -18.81 1.48
C PRO A 86 -13.65 -19.00 1.74
N GLY A 87 -14.03 -19.86 2.68
CA GLY A 87 -15.45 -20.09 2.95
C GLY A 87 -16.14 -18.85 3.54
N ARG A 88 -17.46 -18.71 3.33
CA ARG A 88 -18.28 -17.63 3.91
C ARG A 88 -18.10 -17.51 5.44
N ALA A 89 -18.05 -18.63 6.14
CA ALA A 89 -17.83 -18.67 7.59
C ALA A 89 -16.50 -18.04 8.03
N LEU A 90 -15.44 -18.17 7.20
CA LEU A 90 -14.14 -17.54 7.49
C LEU A 90 -14.24 -16.01 7.38
N LEU A 91 -14.91 -15.52 6.35
CA LEU A 91 -15.18 -14.09 6.16
C LEU A 91 -16.02 -13.52 7.30
N GLU A 92 -17.11 -14.20 7.67
CA GLU A 92 -17.96 -13.78 8.80
C GLU A 92 -17.16 -13.70 10.11
N LEU A 93 -16.33 -14.71 10.39
CA LEU A 93 -15.45 -14.72 11.56
C LEU A 93 -14.43 -13.59 11.53
N HIS A 94 -13.83 -13.32 10.37
CA HIS A 94 -12.86 -12.25 10.22
C HIS A 94 -13.51 -10.86 10.37
N LEU A 95 -14.67 -10.62 9.73
CA LEU A 95 -15.42 -9.37 9.88
C LEU A 95 -15.87 -9.15 11.33
N ARG A 96 -16.28 -10.23 12.02
CA ARG A 96 -16.61 -10.16 13.45
C ARG A 96 -15.41 -9.79 14.30
N ALA A 97 -14.23 -10.34 14.02
CA ALA A 97 -13.01 -9.94 14.71
C ALA A 97 -12.70 -8.44 14.53
N HIS A 98 -12.88 -7.90 13.31
CA HIS A 98 -12.76 -6.46 13.06
C HIS A 98 -13.82 -5.63 13.81
N GLN A 99 -15.07 -6.10 13.88
CA GLN A 99 -16.12 -5.46 14.68
C GLN A 99 -15.75 -5.41 16.17
N ASP A 100 -15.24 -6.53 16.71
CA ASP A 100 -14.84 -6.65 18.10
C ASP A 100 -13.65 -5.72 18.41
N ILE A 101 -12.71 -5.56 17.47
CA ILE A 101 -11.61 -4.58 17.58
C ILE A 101 -12.15 -3.16 17.65
N VAL A 102 -13.03 -2.77 16.72
CA VAL A 102 -13.63 -1.42 16.71
C VAL A 102 -14.37 -1.14 18.02
N LYS A 103 -15.20 -2.09 18.46
CA LYS A 103 -15.99 -1.97 19.68
C LYS A 103 -15.11 -1.91 20.93
N THR A 104 -14.07 -2.74 20.99
CA THR A 104 -13.09 -2.71 22.08
C THR A 104 -12.34 -1.39 22.11
N ALA A 105 -11.93 -0.86 20.96
CA ALA A 105 -11.28 0.44 20.84
C ALA A 105 -12.20 1.59 21.29
N GLU A 106 -13.49 1.52 20.99
CA GLU A 106 -14.50 2.51 21.40
C GLU A 106 -14.78 2.47 22.92
N ILE A 107 -14.87 1.27 23.53
CA ILE A 107 -15.31 1.10 24.92
C ILE A 107 -14.13 1.10 25.91
N MET A 108 -13.08 0.33 25.60
CA MET A 108 -11.98 0.03 26.53
C MET A 108 -10.68 0.74 26.15
N GLY A 109 -10.69 1.51 25.06
CA GLY A 109 -9.50 2.16 24.50
C GLY A 109 -8.64 1.22 23.66
N LEU A 110 -7.48 1.73 23.21
CA LEU A 110 -6.65 1.03 22.23
C LEU A 110 -5.94 -0.21 22.77
N ALA A 111 -5.38 -0.14 23.98
CA ALA A 111 -4.49 -1.19 24.48
C ALA A 111 -5.17 -2.59 24.47
N PRO A 112 -6.44 -2.73 24.87
CA PRO A 112 -7.16 -4.00 24.74
C PRO A 112 -7.55 -4.36 23.30
N ALA A 113 -7.66 -3.38 22.39
CA ALA A 113 -7.92 -3.64 20.98
C ALA A 113 -6.66 -4.15 20.24
N LEU A 114 -5.47 -3.68 20.66
CA LEU A 114 -4.17 -4.13 20.14
C LEU A 114 -3.97 -5.63 20.31
N SER A 115 -4.30 -6.16 21.49
CA SER A 115 -4.13 -7.58 21.79
C SER A 115 -5.01 -8.47 20.92
N GLY A 116 -6.15 -7.98 20.43
CA GLY A 116 -7.00 -8.70 19.47
C GLY A 116 -6.40 -8.77 18.07
N ILE A 117 -5.70 -7.72 17.63
CA ILE A 117 -5.06 -7.62 16.32
C ILE A 117 -3.76 -8.45 16.27
N SER A 118 -2.99 -8.44 17.36
CA SER A 118 -1.68 -9.09 17.42
C SER A 118 -1.73 -10.61 17.66
N THR A 119 -2.88 -11.26 17.47
CA THR A 119 -2.98 -12.72 17.62
C THR A 119 -2.60 -13.45 16.33
N ASP A 120 -1.90 -14.57 16.44
CA ASP A 120 -1.57 -15.43 15.28
C ASP A 120 -2.82 -15.85 14.51
N ALA A 121 -3.91 -16.12 15.23
CA ALA A 121 -5.18 -16.47 14.63
C ALA A 121 -5.75 -15.33 13.76
N PHE A 122 -5.54 -14.06 14.15
CA PHE A 122 -5.96 -12.92 13.34
C PHE A 122 -5.12 -12.79 12.06
N ALA A 123 -3.80 -12.89 12.19
CA ALA A 123 -2.87 -12.85 11.06
C ALA A 123 -3.12 -14.00 10.06
N GLU A 124 -3.37 -15.21 10.56
CA GLU A 124 -3.67 -16.38 9.73
C GLU A 124 -4.97 -16.20 8.93
N ARG A 125 -6.01 -15.61 9.55
CA ARG A 125 -7.27 -15.29 8.86
C ARG A 125 -7.07 -14.26 7.75
N ASP A 126 -6.35 -13.17 8.03
CA ASP A 126 -6.07 -12.13 7.03
C ASP A 126 -5.27 -12.70 5.85
N ALA A 127 -4.24 -13.50 6.13
CA ALA A 127 -3.44 -14.17 5.12
C ALA A 127 -4.28 -15.10 4.22
N LYS A 128 -5.22 -15.86 4.79
CA LYS A 128 -6.15 -16.71 4.02
C LYS A 128 -7.08 -15.88 3.11
N ILE A 129 -7.57 -14.74 3.57
CA ILE A 129 -8.41 -13.85 2.75
C ILE A 129 -7.60 -13.27 1.58
N ARG A 130 -6.38 -12.79 1.82
CA ARG A 130 -5.47 -12.30 0.75
C ARG A 130 -5.10 -13.40 -0.24
N ALA A 131 -4.88 -14.63 0.24
CA ALA A 131 -4.66 -15.78 -0.63
C ALA A 131 -5.89 -16.05 -1.52
N GLY A 132 -7.10 -15.94 -0.96
CA GLY A 132 -8.36 -16.04 -1.71
C GLY A 132 -8.49 -15.00 -2.81
N ILE A 133 -8.14 -13.74 -2.54
CA ILE A 133 -8.13 -12.67 -3.55
C ILE A 133 -7.20 -13.03 -4.71
N ARG A 134 -6.00 -13.55 -4.41
CA ARG A 134 -5.04 -13.98 -5.43
C ARG A 134 -5.54 -15.18 -6.22
N ALA A 135 -6.08 -16.20 -5.55
CA ALA A 135 -6.57 -17.42 -6.17
C ALA A 135 -7.72 -17.15 -7.15
N LEU A 136 -8.63 -16.25 -6.77
CA LEU A 136 -9.78 -15.87 -7.59
C LEU A 136 -9.48 -14.75 -8.59
N SER A 137 -8.23 -14.25 -8.62
CA SER A 137 -7.86 -13.08 -9.43
C SER A 137 -8.80 -11.88 -9.19
N CYS A 138 -9.28 -11.71 -7.96
CA CYS A 138 -10.17 -10.61 -7.58
C CYS A 138 -9.47 -9.24 -7.57
N ALA A 139 -8.22 -9.12 -8.04
CA ALA A 139 -7.48 -7.88 -8.00
C ALA A 139 -8.25 -6.80 -8.78
N PRO A 140 -8.47 -5.59 -8.21
CA PRO A 140 -9.04 -4.50 -8.97
C PRO A 140 -8.13 -4.19 -10.16
N PRO A 141 -8.68 -3.78 -11.32
CA PRO A 141 -7.90 -3.67 -12.52
C PRO A 141 -6.67 -2.78 -12.30
N GLY A 142 -5.51 -3.29 -12.70
CA GLY A 142 -4.23 -2.62 -12.58
C GLY A 142 -4.25 -1.28 -13.30
N TRP A 143 -3.26 -0.41 -13.03
CA TRP A 143 -3.14 0.86 -13.75
C TRP A 143 -3.02 0.65 -15.26
N ARG A 144 -2.48 -0.49 -15.71
CA ARG A 144 -2.41 -0.88 -17.13
C ARG A 144 -3.77 -1.20 -17.71
N GLU A 145 -4.60 -1.98 -17.01
CA GLU A 145 -5.96 -2.29 -17.47
C GLU A 145 -6.87 -1.04 -17.43
N LYS A 146 -6.67 -0.15 -16.45
CA LYS A 146 -7.30 1.19 -16.44
C LYS A 146 -6.84 2.06 -17.60
N LEU A 147 -5.58 1.94 -18.02
CA LEU A 147 -5.03 2.63 -19.18
C LEU A 147 -5.56 2.04 -20.49
N GLU A 148 -5.63 0.72 -20.62
CA GLU A 148 -6.22 0.03 -21.76
C GLU A 148 -7.70 0.36 -21.91
N TRP A 149 -8.46 0.42 -20.81
CA TRP A 149 -9.84 0.89 -20.82
C TRP A 149 -9.94 2.36 -21.24
N ALA A 150 -9.06 3.22 -20.72
CA ALA A 150 -8.99 4.61 -21.17
C ALA A 150 -8.71 4.69 -22.68
N LEU A 151 -7.78 3.87 -23.19
CA LEU A 151 -7.47 3.77 -24.62
C LEU A 151 -8.65 3.23 -25.44
N MET A 152 -9.42 2.27 -24.92
CA MET A 152 -10.66 1.80 -25.57
C MET A 152 -11.73 2.89 -25.65
N ILE A 153 -11.83 3.79 -24.66
CA ILE A 153 -12.69 4.98 -24.74
C ILE A 153 -12.20 5.98 -25.80
N PHE A 154 -10.91 5.95 -26.12
CA PHE A 154 -10.34 6.72 -27.22
C PHE A 154 -10.45 6.00 -28.59
N TYR A 155 -10.93 4.77 -28.66
CA TYR A 155 -11.14 4.07 -29.94
C TYR A 155 -12.24 4.74 -30.82
N PRO A 156 -13.38 5.20 -30.27
CA PRO A 156 -14.31 6.08 -30.99
C PRO A 156 -13.69 7.42 -31.41
N VAL A 157 -12.70 7.90 -30.66
CA VAL A 157 -11.97 9.13 -30.98
C VAL A 157 -11.15 8.92 -32.25
N GLU A 158 -10.56 7.75 -32.47
CA GLU A 158 -9.85 7.44 -33.72
C GLU A 158 -10.78 7.50 -34.95
N ARG A 159 -11.98 6.92 -34.88
CA ARG A 159 -12.99 6.99 -35.96
C ARG A 159 -13.51 8.40 -36.24
N LEU A 160 -13.69 9.21 -35.19
CA LEU A 160 -14.15 10.60 -35.33
C LEU A 160 -13.02 11.55 -35.76
N TRP A 161 -11.77 11.16 -35.55
CA TRP A 161 -10.58 11.93 -35.95
C TRP A 161 -10.41 12.00 -37.47
N ASP A 162 -10.89 11.00 -38.21
CA ASP A 162 -10.89 11.01 -39.67
C ASP A 162 -11.87 12.04 -40.26
N VAL A 163 -12.82 12.53 -39.45
CA VAL A 163 -13.70 13.64 -39.84
C VAL A 163 -12.96 14.95 -39.57
N GLU A 164 -12.42 15.56 -40.63
CA GLU A 164 -11.57 16.76 -40.56
C GLU A 164 -12.20 17.94 -39.76
N ARG A 165 -13.54 18.07 -39.81
CA ARG A 165 -14.29 19.07 -39.05
C ARG A 165 -14.40 18.79 -37.55
N MET A 166 -14.22 17.54 -37.12
CA MET A 166 -14.30 17.13 -35.70
C MET A 166 -12.93 17.23 -35.01
N ARG A 167 -11.82 17.21 -35.75
CA ARG A 167 -10.46 17.30 -35.19
C ARG A 167 -10.26 18.49 -34.23
N PRO A 168 -10.69 19.73 -34.54
CA PRO A 168 -10.53 20.85 -33.61
C PRO A 168 -11.33 20.65 -32.32
N VAL A 169 -12.54 20.07 -32.40
CA VAL A 169 -13.41 19.82 -31.25
C VAL A 169 -12.81 18.74 -30.35
N MET A 170 -12.23 17.70 -30.94
CA MET A 170 -11.62 16.58 -30.22
C MET A 170 -10.28 16.97 -29.59
N LEU A 171 -9.43 17.70 -30.32
CA LEU A 171 -8.24 18.34 -29.77
C LEU A 171 -8.61 19.25 -28.60
N TRP A 172 -9.66 20.06 -28.75
CA TRP A 172 -10.14 20.91 -27.67
C TRP A 172 -10.61 20.08 -26.46
N ALA A 173 -11.37 19.01 -26.65
CA ALA A 173 -11.86 18.16 -25.57
C ALA A 173 -10.72 17.42 -24.85
N ILE A 174 -9.71 16.92 -25.59
CA ILE A 174 -8.53 16.26 -25.02
C ILE A 174 -7.69 17.29 -24.24
N CYS A 175 -7.35 18.42 -24.85
CA CYS A 175 -6.60 19.48 -24.18
C CYS A 175 -7.33 20.02 -22.96
N PHE A 176 -8.64 20.26 -23.06
CA PHE A 176 -9.47 20.71 -21.94
C PHE A 176 -9.56 19.64 -20.85
N GLY A 177 -9.71 18.36 -21.21
CA GLY A 177 -9.69 17.23 -20.28
C GLY A 177 -8.36 17.13 -19.53
N MET A 178 -7.24 17.27 -20.23
CA MET A 178 -5.90 17.32 -19.62
C MET A 178 -5.72 18.52 -18.70
N ILE A 179 -6.17 19.72 -19.11
CA ILE A 179 -6.11 20.92 -18.27
C ILE A 179 -7.02 20.80 -17.05
N ALA A 180 -8.24 20.28 -17.20
CA ALA A 180 -9.18 20.07 -16.11
C ALA A 180 -8.67 18.99 -15.14
N TRP A 181 -8.10 17.90 -15.66
CA TRP A 181 -7.45 16.87 -14.87
C TRP A 181 -6.22 17.42 -14.14
N ALA A 182 -5.35 18.17 -14.82
CA ALA A 182 -4.19 18.81 -14.24
C ALA A 182 -4.63 19.76 -13.13
N ARG A 183 -5.59 20.67 -13.38
CA ARG A 183 -6.14 21.57 -12.35
C ARG A 183 -6.80 20.83 -11.20
N ARG A 184 -7.54 19.75 -11.46
CA ARG A 184 -8.16 18.94 -10.40
C ARG A 184 -7.10 18.19 -9.60
N ARG A 185 -6.00 17.77 -10.23
CA ARG A 185 -4.84 17.16 -9.59
C ARG A 185 -4.06 18.19 -8.78
N THR A 186 -3.81 19.39 -9.30
CA THR A 186 -3.17 20.50 -8.60
C THR A 186 -4.02 20.93 -7.43
N LYS A 187 -5.34 21.12 -7.60
CA LYS A 187 -6.25 21.43 -6.51
C LYS A 187 -6.37 20.29 -5.50
N ARG A 188 -6.27 19.03 -5.93
CA ARG A 188 -6.12 17.89 -5.01
C ARG A 188 -4.77 17.93 -4.31
N GLN A 189 -3.67 18.29 -4.95
CA GLN A 189 -2.34 18.44 -4.35
C GLN A 189 -2.24 19.64 -3.40
N GLU A 190 -2.96 20.72 -3.67
CA GLU A 190 -3.06 21.93 -2.86
C GLU A 190 -4.01 21.76 -1.67
N ASN A 191 -5.09 20.98 -1.85
CA ASN A 191 -6.03 20.60 -0.78
C ASN A 191 -5.62 19.32 -0.03
N LEU A 192 -4.65 18.57 -0.55
CA LEU A 192 -3.89 17.63 0.26
C LEU A 192 -3.05 18.53 1.17
N PRO A 193 -3.17 18.46 2.51
CA PRO A 193 -2.28 19.22 3.39
C PRO A 193 -0.87 18.96 2.89
N ALA A 194 -0.14 20.03 2.54
CA ALA A 194 1.09 19.98 1.77
C ALA A 194 1.87 18.70 2.09
N ILE A 195 1.73 17.68 1.25
CA ILE A 195 2.59 16.51 1.26
C ILE A 195 3.87 17.05 0.64
N THR A 196 4.58 17.82 1.45
CA THR A 196 6.02 17.83 1.41
C THR A 196 6.45 16.41 1.14
N ILE A 197 7.39 16.25 0.22
CA ILE A 197 8.24 15.05 0.21
C ILE A 197 9.16 15.17 1.45
N ILE A 198 8.55 15.35 2.62
CA ILE A 198 9.01 14.83 3.88
C ILE A 198 8.72 13.35 3.70
N ASP A 199 9.79 12.54 3.74
CA ASP A 199 9.72 11.11 4.02
C ASP A 199 8.55 10.92 5.01
N GLY A 200 7.41 10.34 4.58
CA GLY A 200 6.11 10.37 5.29
C GLY A 200 6.12 9.53 6.57
N ARG A 201 7.08 9.83 7.44
CA ARG A 201 7.49 9.15 8.64
C ARG A 201 7.27 10.18 9.73
N ASP A 202 6.18 10.01 10.47
CA ASP A 202 5.79 10.90 11.56
C ASP A 202 6.81 10.90 12.73
N GLU A 203 7.84 10.05 12.68
CA GLU A 203 8.89 9.96 13.71
C GLU A 203 10.30 9.91 13.10
N GLY A 204 11.23 10.59 13.79
CA GLY A 204 12.67 10.54 13.49
C GLY A 204 13.19 9.12 13.65
N ARG A 205 13.59 8.49 12.55
CA ARG A 205 14.30 7.20 12.58
C ARG A 205 15.73 7.42 13.04
N ILE A 206 16.19 6.55 13.92
CA ILE A 206 17.55 6.54 14.44
C ILE A 206 18.38 5.59 13.57
N PRO A 207 19.36 6.09 12.79
CA PRO A 207 20.29 5.24 12.06
C PRO A 207 21.07 4.37 13.06
N CYS A 208 21.12 3.07 12.81
CA CYS A 208 21.79 2.12 13.70
C CYS A 208 22.31 0.91 12.92
N ASN A 209 23.04 0.02 13.59
CA ASN A 209 23.50 -1.24 13.01
C ASN A 209 23.34 -2.36 14.04
N LEU A 210 22.09 -2.62 14.43
CA LEU A 210 21.76 -3.53 15.52
C LEU A 210 21.62 -4.96 15.00
N PRO A 211 22.15 -5.98 15.69
CA PRO A 211 21.79 -7.36 15.41
C PRO A 211 20.32 -7.59 15.82
N ALA A 212 19.58 -8.33 15.02
CA ALA A 212 18.26 -8.82 15.39
C ALA A 212 17.99 -10.17 14.72
N GLU A 213 17.02 -10.89 15.27
CA GLU A 213 16.60 -12.19 14.77
C GLU A 213 15.14 -12.15 14.37
N LEU A 214 14.79 -12.85 13.29
CA LEU A 214 13.44 -12.89 12.78
C LEU A 214 12.96 -14.34 12.74
N GLY A 215 11.94 -14.65 13.54
CA GLY A 215 11.28 -15.95 13.59
C GLY A 215 10.32 -16.10 12.41
N VAL A 216 10.57 -17.11 11.57
CA VAL A 216 9.73 -17.50 10.43
C VAL A 216 9.38 -18.98 10.60
N GLY A 217 8.20 -19.27 11.15
CA GLY A 217 7.82 -20.64 11.51
C GLY A 217 8.83 -21.25 12.48
N ASP A 218 9.45 -22.37 12.09
CA ASP A 218 10.45 -23.09 12.89
C ASP A 218 11.90 -22.61 12.66
N MET A 219 12.10 -21.56 11.84
CA MET A 219 13.43 -21.03 11.51
C MET A 219 13.67 -19.65 12.13
N SER A 220 14.93 -19.36 12.49
CA SER A 220 15.39 -18.01 12.82
C SER A 220 16.31 -17.48 11.71
N VAL A 221 16.06 -16.24 11.26
CA VAL A 221 16.86 -15.54 10.27
C VAL A 221 17.57 -14.36 10.93
N SER A 222 18.90 -14.39 10.96
CA SER A 222 19.69 -13.26 11.46
C SER A 222 19.68 -12.09 10.49
N LEU A 223 19.42 -10.89 11.01
CA LEU A 223 19.40 -9.65 10.25
C LEU A 223 20.10 -8.51 11.00
N ARG A 224 20.41 -7.45 10.26
CA ARG A 224 20.94 -6.18 10.78
C ARG A 224 19.90 -5.08 10.60
N VAL A 225 19.52 -4.43 11.69
CA VAL A 225 18.66 -3.25 11.66
C VAL A 225 19.51 -2.04 11.29
N LEU A 226 19.17 -1.40 10.16
CA LEU A 226 19.87 -0.26 9.57
C LEU A 226 19.35 1.08 10.12
N ASP A 227 18.07 1.13 10.44
CA ASP A 227 17.46 2.20 11.22
C ASP A 227 16.24 1.68 11.96
N ILE A 228 15.90 2.36 13.05
CA ILE A 228 14.76 2.01 13.90
C ILE A 228 13.99 3.26 14.31
N SER A 229 12.67 3.13 14.43
CA SER A 229 11.80 4.03 15.17
C SER A 229 10.84 3.20 16.01
N ARG A 230 9.94 3.86 16.75
CA ARG A 230 8.93 3.14 17.52
C ARG A 230 8.01 2.31 16.63
N HIS A 231 7.73 2.80 15.42
CA HIS A 231 6.81 2.16 14.48
C HIS A 231 7.40 1.05 13.62
N GLY A 232 8.73 0.96 13.47
CA GLY A 232 9.28 0.15 12.40
C GLY A 232 10.78 0.22 12.31
N CYS A 233 11.34 -0.65 11.45
CA CYS A 233 12.76 -0.63 11.18
C CYS A 233 13.05 -1.01 9.73
N ARG A 234 14.20 -0.55 9.21
CA ARG A 234 14.79 -1.11 7.98
C ARG A 234 15.80 -2.16 8.37
N PHE A 235 15.89 -3.21 7.58
CA PHE A 235 16.82 -4.30 7.84
C PHE A 235 17.60 -4.69 6.58
N ALA A 236 18.75 -5.33 6.82
CA ALA A 236 19.53 -6.09 5.85
C ALA A 236 19.76 -7.51 6.37
N MET A 237 19.63 -8.50 5.50
CA MET A 237 19.86 -9.91 5.81
C MET A 237 21.18 -10.37 5.19
N ALA A 238 21.88 -11.30 5.85
CA ALA A 238 23.12 -11.87 5.30
C ALA A 238 22.87 -12.72 4.04
N ARG A 239 21.65 -13.27 3.91
CA ARG A 239 21.22 -14.07 2.77
C ARG A 239 19.83 -13.61 2.32
N ALA A 240 19.59 -13.63 1.02
CA ALA A 240 18.26 -13.37 0.48
C ALA A 240 17.33 -14.52 0.88
N VAL A 241 16.33 -14.21 1.69
CA VAL A 241 15.26 -15.13 2.13
C VAL A 241 13.96 -14.37 1.99
N ASP A 242 12.94 -14.99 1.38
CA ASP A 242 11.62 -14.38 1.30
C ASP A 242 10.96 -14.44 2.68
N LEU A 243 10.69 -13.26 3.24
CA LEU A 243 10.01 -13.16 4.53
C LEU A 243 8.49 -13.28 4.33
N PRO A 244 7.76 -13.91 5.27
CA PRO A 244 6.31 -13.86 5.27
C PRO A 244 5.82 -12.42 5.53
N GLU A 245 4.56 -12.14 5.15
CA GLU A 245 3.94 -10.82 5.40
C GLU A 245 3.91 -10.48 6.89
N TYR A 246 3.78 -11.50 7.76
CA TYR A 246 3.82 -11.37 9.21
C TYR A 246 4.86 -12.30 9.82
N ALA A 247 5.64 -11.78 10.77
CA ALA A 247 6.67 -12.53 11.49
C ALA A 247 6.82 -12.01 12.93
N VAL A 248 7.75 -12.58 13.69
CA VAL A 248 8.20 -12.03 14.97
C VAL A 248 9.66 -11.62 14.84
N ILE A 249 9.97 -10.38 15.21
CA ILE A 249 11.36 -9.90 15.33
C ILE A 249 11.76 -9.89 16.80
N THR A 250 12.98 -10.31 17.08
CA THR A 250 13.66 -10.17 18.36
C THR A 250 14.75 -9.13 18.20
N LEU A 251 14.54 -7.97 18.80
CA LEU A 251 15.48 -6.87 18.86
C LEU A 251 16.43 -7.04 20.07
N PRO A 252 17.54 -6.30 20.13
CA PRO A 252 18.35 -6.20 21.35
C PRO A 252 17.50 -5.86 22.59
N GLY A 253 17.97 -6.28 23.76
CA GLY A 253 17.28 -6.15 25.04
C GLY A 253 16.23 -7.23 25.25
N GLY A 254 16.18 -8.25 24.39
CA GLY A 254 15.17 -9.29 24.39
C GLY A 254 13.78 -8.79 23.97
N VAL A 255 13.69 -7.62 23.33
CA VAL A 255 12.41 -7.02 22.93
C VAL A 255 11.86 -7.76 21.72
N GLN A 256 10.80 -8.53 21.94
CA GLN A 256 10.10 -9.25 20.88
C GLN A 256 8.89 -8.48 20.37
N ARG A 257 8.70 -8.42 19.06
CA ARG A 257 7.55 -7.77 18.42
C ARG A 257 7.03 -8.56 17.24
N HIS A 258 5.70 -8.64 17.10
CA HIS A 258 5.12 -9.01 15.82
C HIS A 258 5.42 -7.91 14.82
N ILE A 259 5.67 -8.30 13.58
CA ILE A 259 5.99 -7.37 12.51
C ILE A 259 5.13 -7.64 11.29
N ARG A 260 4.88 -6.59 10.52
CA ARG A 260 4.33 -6.68 9.17
C ARG A 260 5.35 -6.18 8.16
N GLN A 261 5.62 -6.98 7.14
CA GLN A 261 6.50 -6.60 6.04
C GLN A 261 5.85 -5.49 5.21
N VAL A 262 6.57 -4.38 5.02
CA VAL A 262 6.10 -3.26 4.20
C VAL A 262 6.61 -3.40 2.77
N TRP A 263 7.90 -3.75 2.63
CA TRP A 263 8.53 -4.06 1.36
C TRP A 263 9.80 -4.87 1.60
N GLN A 264 10.22 -5.61 0.58
CA GLN A 264 11.52 -6.26 0.50
C GLN A 264 12.06 -6.16 -0.93
N ARG A 265 13.37 -5.96 -1.03
CA ARG A 265 14.16 -5.98 -2.26
C ARG A 265 15.48 -6.67 -1.96
N ASP A 266 15.64 -7.86 -2.52
CA ASP A 266 16.79 -8.74 -2.30
C ASP A 266 17.03 -9.01 -0.80
N GLN A 267 18.16 -8.54 -0.29
CA GLN A 267 18.60 -8.70 1.09
C GLN A 267 18.15 -7.56 1.99
N THR A 268 17.43 -6.55 1.47
CA THR A 268 17.02 -5.38 2.24
C THR A 268 15.51 -5.27 2.30
N GLY A 269 14.99 -4.76 3.41
CA GLY A 269 13.56 -4.58 3.57
C GLY A 269 13.19 -3.56 4.63
N ALA A 270 11.89 -3.36 4.78
CA ALA A 270 11.34 -2.62 5.90
C ALA A 270 10.15 -3.37 6.50
N VAL A 271 10.06 -3.29 7.81
CA VAL A 271 8.95 -3.83 8.59
C VAL A 271 8.33 -2.75 9.47
N ARG A 272 7.05 -2.96 9.79
CA ARG A 272 6.30 -2.23 10.80
C ARG A 272 6.22 -3.09 12.06
N LEU A 273 6.45 -2.50 13.23
CA LEU A 273 6.33 -3.14 14.54
C LEU A 273 4.88 -3.05 15.03
N LEU A 274 4.35 -4.19 15.49
CA LEU A 274 2.98 -4.35 15.95
C LEU A 274 2.99 -5.05 17.33
N PRO A 275 2.66 -4.35 18.43
CA PRO A 275 2.46 -2.90 18.53
C PRO A 275 3.77 -2.12 18.33
N ARG A 276 3.67 -0.79 18.19
CA ARG A 276 4.85 0.09 18.23
C ARG A 276 5.61 -0.06 19.57
N LEU A 277 6.91 0.21 19.56
CA LEU A 277 7.72 0.25 20.77
C LEU A 277 7.26 1.38 21.71
N SER A 278 7.28 1.11 23.01
CA SER A 278 7.25 2.17 24.00
C SER A 278 8.55 2.98 23.96
N GLU A 279 8.59 4.13 24.64
CA GLU A 279 9.82 4.92 24.72
C GLU A 279 10.89 4.16 25.52
N GLU A 280 10.49 3.50 26.61
CA GLU A 280 11.40 2.69 27.43
C GLU A 280 11.99 1.52 26.64
N GLU A 281 11.19 0.88 25.78
CA GLU A 281 11.66 -0.22 24.94
C GLU A 281 12.59 0.25 23.84
N LEU A 282 12.32 1.40 23.22
CA LEU A 282 13.23 1.97 22.24
C LEU A 282 14.56 2.34 22.90
N GLU A 283 14.53 2.94 24.10
CA GLU A 283 15.73 3.21 24.89
C GLU A 283 16.50 1.94 25.20
N LEU A 284 15.82 0.88 25.68
CA LEU A 284 16.43 -0.41 25.96
C LEU A 284 17.14 -1.03 24.74
N VAL A 285 16.47 -1.02 23.58
CA VAL A 285 17.03 -1.51 22.31
C VAL A 285 18.31 -0.74 21.91
N MET A 286 18.34 0.55 22.21
CA MET A 286 19.43 1.46 21.87
C MET A 286 20.61 1.39 22.86
N GLU A 287 20.32 1.28 24.16
CA GLU A 287 21.32 1.24 25.23
C GLU A 287 22.23 0.01 25.16
N GLU A 288 21.68 -1.17 24.86
CA GLU A 288 22.45 -2.42 24.85
C GLU A 288 23.54 -2.46 23.76
N ASN A 289 23.51 -1.53 22.81
CA ASN A 289 24.50 -1.42 21.73
C ASN A 289 25.36 -0.16 21.83
N GLY A 290 25.35 0.55 22.96
CA GLY A 290 26.17 1.75 23.19
C GLY A 290 25.75 2.96 22.33
N LEU A 291 24.61 2.87 21.64
CA LEU A 291 24.04 3.96 20.89
C LEU A 291 23.15 4.78 21.83
N ARG A 292 23.72 5.73 22.57
CA ARG A 292 22.88 6.76 23.20
C ARG A 292 22.10 7.47 22.09
N ALA A 293 20.80 7.69 22.30
CA ALA A 293 19.97 8.50 21.42
C ALA A 293 20.77 9.76 21.03
N ALA A 294 21.16 9.83 19.75
CA ALA A 294 22.02 10.90 19.29
C ALA A 294 21.33 12.21 19.61
N ASP A 295 22.02 13.08 20.37
CA ASP A 295 21.61 14.47 20.56
C ASP A 295 21.16 15.01 19.19
N PRO A 296 19.92 15.49 19.02
CA PRO A 296 19.37 15.87 17.72
C PRO A 296 20.23 16.92 16.99
N ARG A 297 21.15 17.58 17.69
CA ARG A 297 22.16 18.51 17.13
C ARG A 297 23.30 17.82 16.37
N ARG A 298 23.57 16.53 16.57
CA ARG A 298 24.66 15.77 15.91
C ARG A 298 24.26 15.10 14.59
N SER A 299 22.98 15.06 14.21
CA SER A 299 22.58 14.48 12.91
C SER A 299 23.06 15.31 11.71
N ALA A 300 23.29 16.62 11.92
CA ALA A 300 23.92 17.49 10.95
C ALA A 300 25.39 17.10 10.68
N ASP A 301 26.13 16.71 11.73
CA ASP A 301 27.54 16.33 11.64
C ASP A 301 27.75 15.03 10.86
N PHE A 302 26.83 14.05 10.98
CA PHE A 302 26.93 12.78 10.24
C PHE A 302 26.64 12.94 8.74
N SER A 303 25.71 13.82 8.36
CA SER A 303 25.43 14.12 6.94
C SER A 303 26.60 14.87 6.29
N GLN A 304 27.32 15.67 7.08
CA GLN A 304 28.51 16.39 6.63
C GLN A 304 29.74 15.47 6.53
N ALA A 305 29.97 14.60 7.52
CA ALA A 305 31.02 13.58 7.49
C ALA A 305 30.82 12.56 6.35
N ALA A 306 29.58 12.16 6.06
CA ALA A 306 29.26 11.29 4.92
C ALA A 306 29.51 11.99 3.57
N LYS A 307 29.26 13.29 3.47
CA LYS A 307 29.59 14.10 2.28
C LYS A 307 31.10 14.26 2.08
N GLU A 308 31.88 14.42 3.16
CA GLU A 308 33.34 14.52 3.11
C GLU A 308 34.02 13.18 2.77
N LEU A 309 33.47 12.05 3.24
CA LEU A 309 33.93 10.72 2.84
C LEU A 309 33.65 10.41 1.36
N LEU A 310 32.50 10.86 0.83
CA LEU A 310 32.14 10.67 -0.58
C LEU A 310 32.87 11.65 -1.52
N SER A 311 33.34 12.81 -1.04
CA SER A 311 34.16 13.73 -1.84
C SER A 311 35.62 13.28 -1.90
N THR A 312 36.16 12.68 -0.84
CA THR A 312 37.53 12.13 -0.82
C THR A 312 37.69 10.86 -1.64
N GLU A 313 36.61 10.10 -1.88
CA GLU A 313 36.64 8.93 -2.76
C GLU A 313 36.68 9.29 -4.26
N LYS A 314 36.25 10.51 -4.64
CA LYS A 314 36.35 11.03 -6.02
C LYS A 314 37.76 11.46 -6.43
N GLU A 315 38.67 11.65 -5.48
CA GLU A 315 40.04 12.11 -5.75
C GLU A 315 41.09 11.00 -5.75
N ARG A 316 40.72 9.73 -5.52
CA ARG A 316 41.67 8.63 -5.70
C ARG A 316 41.95 8.41 -7.19
N PRO A 317 43.18 8.61 -7.68
CA PRO A 317 43.51 8.29 -9.07
C PRO A 317 43.29 6.79 -9.29
N ARG A 318 42.56 6.44 -10.35
CA ARG A 318 42.43 5.06 -10.82
C ARG A 318 43.80 4.57 -11.26
N VAL A 319 44.52 3.89 -10.37
CA VAL A 319 45.70 3.12 -10.73
C VAL A 319 45.21 1.91 -11.52
N PHE A 320 45.24 2.01 -12.85
CA PHE A 320 45.10 0.86 -13.73
C PHE A 320 46.35 0.00 -13.55
N GLY A 321 46.25 -1.06 -12.74
CA GLY A 321 47.26 -2.10 -12.68
C GLY A 321 47.38 -2.78 -14.03
N ALA A 322 48.58 -2.76 -14.60
CA ALA A 322 48.94 -3.51 -15.79
C ALA A 322 48.66 -5.00 -15.59
N ALA A 323 48.09 -5.64 -16.62
CA ALA A 323 47.83 -7.06 -16.64
C ALA A 323 49.14 -7.86 -16.57
N PRO A 324 49.20 -8.98 -15.83
CA PRO A 324 50.37 -9.85 -15.84
C PRO A 324 50.44 -10.60 -17.17
N GLU A 325 51.57 -10.49 -17.86
CA GLU A 325 51.91 -11.32 -19.01
C GLU A 325 51.97 -12.79 -18.57
N PHE A 326 51.04 -13.60 -19.08
CA PHE A 326 51.20 -15.05 -19.12
C PHE A 326 51.90 -15.41 -20.43
N ARG A 327 52.95 -16.22 -20.28
CA ARG A 327 53.93 -16.69 -21.28
C ARG A 327 53.38 -17.06 -22.64
#